data_AF-A0A7W7K3P2-F1
#
_entry.id   AF-A0A7W7K3P2-F1
#
_cell.length_a   1.000
_cell.length_b   1.000
_cell.length_c   1.000
_cell.angle_alpha   90.00
_cell.angle_beta   90.00
_cell.angle_gamma   90.00
#
_symmetry.space_group_name_H-M   'P 1'
#
loop_
_entity.id
_entity.type
_entity.pdbx_description
1 polymer ?
#
loop_
_entity_poly.entity_id
_entity_poly.type
_entity_poly.pdbx_seq_one_letter_code
_entity_poly.pdbx_strand_id
1 'polypeptide(L)' 'MPQRPIERRQFERMQRAGIIHAAGQGRYWFDLAAFQKDQDRTRAILVPVVIVLCLLAAGLLTLLY' A
#
# COMPACT_ATOMS: atom_id res chain seq x y z
N MET A 1 20.33 -4.68 4.97
CA MET A 1 19.36 -5.77 5.31
C MET A 1 18.34 -5.20 6.28
N PRO A 2 17.02 -5.51 6.15
CA PRO A 2 15.98 -4.96 7.02
C PRO A 2 16.22 -5.36 8.48
N GLN A 3 16.23 -4.38 9.38
CA GLN A 3 16.64 -4.54 10.78
C GLN A 3 15.44 -4.69 11.72
N ARG A 4 14.25 -4.24 11.31
CA ARG A 4 13.02 -4.31 12.11
C ARG A 4 12.04 -5.38 11.60
N PRO A 5 11.23 -6.02 12.47
CA PRO A 5 10.27 -7.04 12.06
C PRO A 5 9.24 -6.54 11.03
N ILE A 6 8.86 -5.27 11.14
CA ILE A 6 7.91 -4.61 10.24
C ILE A 6 8.51 -4.43 8.84
N GLU A 7 9.78 -4.04 8.76
CA GLU A 7 10.51 -3.88 7.50
C GLU A 7 10.69 -5.22 6.79
N ARG A 8 10.96 -6.30 7.55
CA ARG A 8 11.00 -7.66 6.99
C ARG A 8 9.67 -8.06 6.37
N ARG A 9 8.56 -7.87 7.09
CA ARG A 9 7.23 -8.20 6.55
C ARG A 9 6.89 -7.38 5.31
N GLN A 10 7.24 -6.09 5.28
CA GLN A 10 7.06 -5.28 4.09
C GLN A 10 7.92 -5.77 2.93
N PHE A 11 9.19 -6.07 3.18
CA PHE A 11 10.11 -6.57 2.16
C PHE A 11 9.61 -7.90 1.56
N GLU A 12 9.21 -8.86 2.41
CA GLU A 12 8.61 -10.13 1.99
C GLU A 12 7.30 -9.94 1.21
N ARG A 13 6.49 -8.94 1.60
CA ARG A 13 5.26 -8.60 0.87
C ARG A 13 5.58 -8.02 -0.50
N MET A 14 6.55 -7.11 -0.59
CA MET A 14 6.99 -6.49 -1.84
C MET A 14 7.66 -7.51 -2.78
N GLN A 15 8.39 -8.48 -2.22
CA GLN A 15 8.96 -9.58 -2.98
C GLN A 15 7.85 -10.51 -3.55
N ARG A 16 6.84 -10.85 -2.74
CA ARG A 16 5.65 -11.61 -3.20
C ARG A 16 4.82 -10.87 -4.24
N ALA A 17 4.76 -9.53 -4.15
CA ALA A 17 4.07 -8.68 -5.10
C ALA A 17 4.83 -8.49 -6.43
N GLY A 18 6.04 -9.06 -6.57
CA GLY A 18 6.87 -8.86 -7.76
C GLY A 18 7.41 -7.43 -7.88
N ILE A 19 7.51 -6.70 -6.77
CA ILE A 19 8.08 -5.34 -6.75
C ILE A 19 9.59 -5.42 -6.51
N ILE A 20 10.04 -6.44 -5.76
CA ILE A 20 11.45 -6.68 -5.48
C ILE A 20 11.84 -8.04 -6.06
N HIS A 21 12.83 -8.04 -6.93
CA HIS A 21 13.40 -9.25 -7.54
C HIS A 21 14.83 -9.48 -7.05
N ALA A 22 15.19 -10.71 -6.74
CA ALA A 22 16.58 -11.05 -6.43
C ALA A 22 17.39 -11.13 -7.73
N ALA A 23 18.44 -10.33 -7.85
CA ALA A 23 19.34 -10.29 -9.00
C ALA A 23 20.66 -11.07 -8.78
N GLY A 24 20.73 -11.87 -7.71
CA GLY A 24 21.92 -12.63 -7.30
C GLY A 24 22.94 -11.81 -6.48
N GLN A 25 23.84 -12.49 -5.78
CA GLN A 25 24.92 -11.88 -4.96
C GLN A 25 24.45 -10.81 -3.95
N GLY A 26 23.25 -10.97 -3.37
CA GLY A 26 22.68 -9.99 -2.44
C GLY A 26 22.21 -8.69 -3.09
N ARG A 27 22.15 -8.63 -4.43
CA ARG A 27 21.55 -7.52 -5.18
C ARG A 27 20.06 -7.76 -5.40
N TYR A 28 19.32 -6.67 -5.35
CA TYR A 28 17.88 -6.65 -5.58
C TYR A 28 17.56 -5.63 -6.66
N TRP A 29 16.65 -5.99 -7.55
CA TRP A 29 16.09 -5.09 -8.53
C TRP A 29 14.71 -4.63 -8.07
N PHE A 30 14.43 -3.34 -8.22
CA PHE A 30 13.17 -2.73 -7.81
C PHE A 30 12.37 -2.38 -9.06
N ASP A 31 11.20 -2.98 -9.22
CA ASP A 31 10.29 -2.68 -10.31
C ASP A 31 9.36 -1.53 -9.91
N LEU A 32 9.66 -0.35 -10.43
CA LEU A 32 8.86 0.86 -10.17
C LEU A 32 7.46 0.79 -10.79
N ALA A 33 7.29 0.09 -11.92
CA ALA A 33 6.00 -0.04 -12.58
C ALA A 33 5.08 -0.98 -11.79
N ALA A 34 5.63 -2.09 -11.28
CA ALA A 34 4.91 -2.99 -10.38
C ALA A 34 4.50 -2.27 -9.08
N PHE A 35 5.40 -1.44 -8.52
CA PHE A 35 5.10 -0.64 -7.34
C PHE A 35 3.98 0.38 -7.57
N GLN A 36 4.01 1.12 -8.70
CA GLN A 36 2.94 2.07 -9.04
C GLN A 36 1.60 1.35 -9.22
N LYS A 37 1.58 0.22 -9.91
CA LYS A 37 0.35 -0.57 -10.10
C LYS A 37 -0.27 -1.03 -8.77
N ASP A 38 0.55 -1.43 -7.80
CA ASP A 38 0.09 -1.81 -6.45
C ASP A 38 -0.47 -0.61 -5.67
N GLN A 39 0.22 0.54 -5.75
CA GLN A 39 -0.24 1.81 -5.17
C GLN A 39 -1.57 2.25 -5.78
N ASP A 40 -1.71 2.19 -7.10
CA ASP A 40 -2.92 2.60 -7.82
C ASP A 40 -4.10 1.71 -7.47
N ARG A 41 -3.90 0.39 -7.38
CA ARG A 41 -4.93 -0.55 -6.93
C ARG A 41 -5.38 -0.23 -5.50
N THR A 42 -4.42 0.04 -4.62
CA THR A 42 -4.71 0.40 -3.22
C THR A 42 -5.48 1.72 -3.14
N ARG A 43 -5.06 2.73 -3.90
CA ARG A 43 -5.76 4.03 -4.00
C ARG A 43 -7.16 3.88 -4.57
N ALA A 44 -7.34 3.07 -5.62
CA ALA A 44 -8.64 2.83 -6.23
C ALA A 44 -9.67 2.24 -5.24
N ILE A 45 -9.20 1.56 -4.19
CA ILE A 45 -10.06 1.02 -3.12
C ILE A 45 -10.17 2.00 -1.94
N LEU A 46 -9.05 2.51 -1.43
CA LEU A 46 -9.03 3.34 -0.23
C LEU A 46 -9.65 4.72 -0.45
N VAL A 47 -9.42 5.35 -1.60
CA VAL A 47 -9.97 6.68 -1.89
C VAL A 47 -11.50 6.69 -1.81
N PRO A 48 -12.25 5.84 -2.53
CA PRO A 48 -13.71 5.84 -2.41
C PRO A 48 -14.17 5.45 -1.01
N VAL A 49 -13.51 4.51 -0.32
CA VAL A 49 -13.84 4.14 1.07
C VAL A 49 -13.73 5.34 2.02
N VAL A 50 -12.64 6.11 1.91
CA VAL A 50 -12.43 7.32 2.72
C VAL A 50 -13.46 8.38 2.38
N ILE A 51 -13.78 8.59 1.10
CA ILE A 51 -14.83 9.52 0.67
C ILE A 51 -16.18 9.15 1.30
N VAL A 52 -16.58 7.87 1.22
CA VAL A 52 -17.83 7.39 1.82
C VAL A 52 -17.83 7.60 3.34
N LEU A 53 -16.73 7.28 4.02
CA LEU A 53 -16.58 7.54 5.45
C LEU A 53 -16.72 9.02 5.81
N CYS A 54 -16.08 9.91 5.04
CA CYS A 54 -16.21 11.35 5.21
C CYS A 54 -17.65 11.83 5.02
N LEU A 55 -18.36 11.33 4.01
CA LEU A 55 -19.75 11.68 3.75
C LEU A 55 -20.68 11.18 4.85
N LEU A 56 -20.47 9.96 5.36
CA LEU A 56 -21.24 9.41 6.48
C LEU A 56 -20.99 10.22 7.76
N ALA A 57 -19.74 10.57 8.05
CA ALA A 57 -19.38 11.38 9.20
C ALA A 57 -20.01 12.78 9.11
N ALA A 58 -19.93 13.43 7.94
CA ALA A 58 -20.56 14.73 7.70
C ALA A 58 -22.09 14.65 7.87
N GLY A 59 -22.73 13.61 7.31
CA GLY A 59 -24.17 13.38 7.43
C GLY A 59 -24.61 13.19 8.89
N LEU A 60 -23.87 12.39 9.67
CA LEU A 60 -24.11 12.21 11.10
C LEU A 60 -24.00 13.53 11.87
N LEU A 61 -22.95 14.32 11.59
CA LEU A 61 -22.76 15.62 12.23
C LEU A 61 -23.91 16.58 11.91
N THR A 62 -24.39 16.62 10.67
CA THR A 62 -25.55 17.45 10.29
C THR A 62 -26.87 17.01 10.92
N LEU A 63 -26.98 15.73 11.31
CA LEU A 63 -28.21 15.18 11.89
C LEU A 63 -28.27 15.36 13.42
N LEU A 64 -27.10 15.56 14.05
CA LEU A 64 -26.93 15.76 15.48
C LEU A 64 -26.90 17.24 15.89
N TYR A 65 -26.77 18.16 14.92
CA TYR A 65 -26.76 19.62 15.11
C TYR A 65 -28.13 20.21 14.74
#